data_AF-A0A7J7K343-F1
#
_entry.id   AF-A0A7J7K343-F1
#
_cell.length_a   1.000
_cell.length_b   1.000
_cell.length_c   1.000
_cell.angle_alpha   90.00
_cell.angle_beta   90.00
_cell.angle_gamma   90.00
#
_symmetry.space_group_name_H-M   'P 1'
#
loop_
_entity.id
_entity.type
_entity.pdbx_description
1 polymer ?
#
loop_
_entity_poly.entity_id
_entity_poly.type
_entity_poly.pdbx_seq_one_letter_code
_entity_poly.pdbx_strand_id
1 'polypeptide(L)'
;MKEYQYDETPPLPPKTHYLPPADVPQTILSIARKVSDDPSVSLKTEFVDNATKFEILTKCIAEFDFQIPSYELAELKSVGDVVTYYSLPRQPVSEEDKLKNSDLPKNLHLQLEPVRFTEDTKSFFKDKTAFPQRDTIVTSLKYRNIYKGYQNPKIYTKKKGYSYF
;
A
#
# COMPACT_ATOMS: atom_id res chain seq x y z
N MET A 1 -11.23 -29.31 -25.29
CA MET A 1 -10.82 -28.52 -24.11
C MET A 1 -10.12 -27.28 -24.64
N LYS A 2 -10.64 -26.07 -24.38
CA LYS A 2 -9.95 -24.83 -24.74
C LYS A 2 -8.94 -24.54 -23.63
N GLU A 3 -7.66 -24.46 -23.98
CA GLU A 3 -6.64 -23.95 -23.07
C GLU A 3 -6.92 -22.46 -22.85
N TYR A 4 -7.17 -22.09 -21.60
CA TYR A 4 -7.19 -20.69 -21.21
C TYR A 4 -5.72 -20.27 -21.05
N GLN A 5 -5.20 -19.54 -22.03
CA GLN A 5 -3.99 -18.74 -21.83
C GLN A 5 -4.32 -17.68 -20.79
N TYR A 6 -3.78 -17.83 -19.58
CA TYR A 6 -3.76 -16.75 -18.62
C TYR A 6 -2.67 -15.79 -19.09
N ASP A 7 -3.07 -14.59 -19.51
CA ASP A 7 -2.13 -13.49 -19.70
C ASP A 7 -1.29 -13.35 -18.43
N GLU A 8 0.02 -13.14 -18.60
CA GLU A 8 0.95 -12.99 -17.50
C GLU A 8 0.42 -11.97 -16.49
N THR A 9 0.56 -12.26 -15.20
CA THR A 9 0.02 -11.38 -14.16
C THR A 9 0.60 -9.98 -14.38
N PRO A 10 -0.24 -8.94 -14.59
CA PRO A 10 0.26 -7.61 -14.86
C PRO A 10 1.16 -7.18 -13.69
N PRO A 11 2.29 -6.51 -13.96
CA PRO A 11 3.18 -6.05 -12.91
C PRO A 11 2.39 -5.20 -11.92
N LEU A 12 2.71 -5.34 -10.63
CA LEU A 12 2.06 -4.54 -9.59
C LEU A 12 2.25 -3.06 -9.94
N PRO A 13 1.19 -2.25 -9.89
CA PRO A 13 1.30 -0.83 -10.19
C PRO A 13 2.35 -0.22 -9.23
N PRO A 14 3.28 0.61 -9.74
CA PRO A 14 4.24 1.29 -8.88
C PRO A 14 3.48 2.13 -7.86
N LYS A 15 3.98 2.19 -6.63
CA LYS A 15 3.48 3.14 -5.63
C LYS A 15 3.73 4.55 -6.18
N THR A 16 2.67 5.27 -6.55
CA THR A 16 2.79 6.58 -7.17
C THR A 16 3.17 7.61 -6.11
N HIS A 17 4.37 8.16 -6.23
CA HIS A 17 4.78 9.34 -5.49
C HIS A 17 4.21 10.55 -6.22
N TYR A 18 3.35 11.31 -5.56
CA TYR A 18 2.81 12.54 -6.12
C TYR A 18 3.54 13.74 -5.52
N LEU A 19 4.23 14.47 -6.40
CA LEU A 19 4.86 15.74 -6.10
C LEU A 19 4.05 16.85 -6.80
N PRO A 20 3.42 17.75 -6.04
CA PRO A 20 2.57 18.78 -6.61
C PRO A 20 3.44 19.77 -7.41
N PRO A 21 3.10 20.07 -8.68
CA PRO A 21 3.77 21.14 -9.40
C PRO A 21 3.44 22.51 -8.78
N ALA A 22 4.31 23.50 -8.95
CA ALA A 22 4.07 24.84 -8.41
C ALA A 22 2.81 25.51 -9.00
N ASP A 23 2.45 25.12 -10.22
CA ASP A 23 1.39 25.75 -11.02
C ASP A 23 0.01 25.09 -10.88
N VAL A 24 -0.15 24.12 -9.96
CA VAL A 24 -1.44 23.44 -9.64
C VAL A 24 -2.64 24.38 -9.59
N PRO A 25 -2.62 25.51 -8.84
CA PRO A 25 -3.79 26.37 -8.76
C PRO A 25 -4.14 27.01 -10.11
N GLN A 26 -3.14 27.37 -10.92
CA GLN A 26 -3.35 28.03 -12.21
C GLN A 26 -3.89 27.05 -13.25
N THR A 27 -3.32 25.84 -13.30
CA THR A 27 -3.74 24.80 -14.24
C THR A 27 -5.18 24.36 -13.96
N ILE A 28 -5.54 24.11 -12.71
CA ILE A 28 -6.91 23.72 -12.33
C ILE A 28 -7.91 24.84 -12.64
N LEU A 29 -7.59 26.10 -12.33
CA LEU A 29 -8.45 27.23 -12.70
C LEU A 29 -8.62 27.33 -14.22
N SER A 30 -7.56 27.08 -14.99
CA SER A 30 -7.62 27.09 -16.45
C SER A 30 -8.51 25.96 -17.00
N ILE A 31 -8.45 24.76 -16.41
CA ILE A 31 -9.28 23.62 -16.76
C ILE A 31 -10.75 23.91 -16.42
N ALA A 32 -11.01 24.42 -15.22
CA ALA A 32 -12.36 24.74 -14.77
C ALA A 32 -13.03 25.78 -15.68
N ARG A 33 -12.32 26.85 -16.06
CA ARG A 33 -12.83 27.86 -17.01
C ARG A 33 -13.09 27.29 -18.40
N LYS A 34 -12.24 26.37 -18.88
CA LYS A 34 -12.42 25.73 -20.19
C LYS A 34 -13.59 24.75 -20.25
N VAL A 35 -13.98 24.16 -19.12
CA VAL A 35 -15.10 23.20 -19.05
C VAL A 35 -16.43 23.91 -18.81
N SER A 36 -16.42 24.96 -17.98
CA SER A 36 -17.63 25.70 -17.61
C SER A 36 -17.98 26.84 -18.58
N ASP A 37 -17.09 27.16 -19.53
CA ASP A 37 -17.20 28.30 -20.45
C ASP A 37 -17.44 29.65 -19.74
N ASP A 38 -17.12 29.75 -18.44
CA ASP A 38 -17.34 30.93 -17.62
C ASP A 38 -15.99 31.51 -17.12
N PRO A 39 -15.62 32.75 -17.51
CA PRO A 39 -14.41 33.40 -17.02
C PRO A 39 -14.51 33.80 -15.53
N SER A 40 -15.71 33.87 -14.96
CA SER A 40 -15.95 34.23 -13.56
C SER A 40 -15.63 33.11 -12.57
N VAL A 41 -15.27 31.90 -13.05
CA VAL A 41 -14.93 30.79 -12.17
C VAL A 41 -13.74 31.14 -11.29
N SER A 42 -13.97 30.98 -9.99
CA SER A 42 -13.03 31.28 -8.92
C SER A 42 -12.85 30.06 -8.02
N LEU A 43 -11.89 30.11 -7.09
CA LEU A 43 -11.65 29.02 -6.15
C LEU A 43 -12.86 28.74 -5.24
N LYS A 44 -13.76 29.71 -5.06
CA LYS A 44 -14.97 29.56 -4.24
C LYS A 44 -16.16 29.00 -5.02
N THR A 45 -16.01 28.76 -6.32
CA THR A 45 -17.08 28.23 -7.15
C THR A 45 -17.32 26.76 -6.77
N GLU A 46 -18.53 26.48 -6.31
CA GLU A 46 -19.00 25.13 -5.98
C GLU A 46 -19.46 24.39 -7.25
N PHE A 47 -19.32 23.07 -7.25
CA PHE A 47 -19.82 22.22 -8.32
C PHE A 47 -21.32 22.01 -8.16
N VAL A 48 -22.11 22.61 -9.07
CA VAL A 48 -23.57 22.46 -9.09
C VAL A 48 -23.99 21.18 -9.80
N ASP A 49 -23.30 20.83 -10.89
CA ASP A 49 -23.62 19.65 -11.70
C ASP A 49 -22.52 18.58 -11.61
N ASN A 50 -22.96 17.32 -11.51
CA ASN A 50 -22.05 16.18 -11.42
C ASN A 50 -21.33 15.90 -12.74
N ALA A 51 -21.92 16.22 -13.90
CA ALA A 51 -21.24 16.00 -15.18
C ALA A 51 -20.09 17.00 -15.36
N THR A 52 -20.30 18.28 -15.05
CA THR A 52 -19.21 19.28 -15.04
C THR A 52 -18.09 18.91 -14.08
N LYS A 53 -18.43 18.46 -12.85
CA LYS A 53 -17.46 17.96 -11.87
C LYS A 53 -16.67 16.78 -12.42
N PHE A 54 -17.34 15.79 -13.00
CA PHE A 54 -16.70 14.61 -13.56
C PHE A 54 -15.69 14.98 -14.67
N GLU A 55 -16.08 15.88 -15.58
CA GLU A 55 -15.20 16.30 -16.67
C GLU A 55 -13.97 17.06 -16.17
N ILE A 56 -14.14 17.99 -15.22
CA ILE A 56 -13.04 18.73 -14.61
C ILE A 56 -12.07 17.76 -13.93
N LEU A 57 -12.58 16.86 -13.09
CA LEU A 57 -11.73 15.91 -12.36
C LEU A 57 -11.01 14.95 -13.32
N THR A 58 -11.67 14.50 -14.40
CA THR A 58 -11.05 13.64 -15.40
C THR A 58 -9.89 14.35 -16.12
N LYS A 59 -10.06 15.62 -16.48
CA LYS A 59 -8.99 16.45 -17.05
C LYS A 59 -7.85 16.67 -16.05
N CYS A 60 -8.15 16.90 -14.77
CA CYS A 60 -7.12 17.01 -13.72
C CYS A 60 -6.33 15.69 -13.55
N ILE A 61 -7.01 14.53 -13.54
CA ILE A 61 -6.34 13.23 -13.43
C ILE A 61 -5.40 13.00 -14.62
N ALA A 62 -5.81 13.38 -15.83
CA ALA A 62 -4.96 13.28 -17.03
C ALA A 62 -3.76 14.23 -16.98
N GLU A 63 -3.93 15.44 -16.46
CA GLU A 63 -2.86 16.45 -16.37
C GLU A 63 -1.81 16.10 -15.31
N PHE A 64 -2.25 15.63 -14.14
CA PHE A 64 -1.37 15.37 -13.00
C PHE A 64 -0.92 13.91 -12.87
N ASP A 65 -1.44 13.01 -13.72
CA ASP A 65 -1.26 11.55 -13.64
C ASP A 65 -1.51 10.99 -12.22
N PHE A 66 -2.47 11.60 -11.52
CA PHE A 66 -2.77 11.27 -10.13
C PHE A 66 -4.28 11.09 -9.93
N GLN A 67 -4.65 9.87 -9.58
CA GLN A 67 -6.04 9.45 -9.41
C GLN A 67 -6.61 9.86 -8.06
N ILE A 68 -7.91 10.18 -8.08
CA ILE A 68 -8.68 10.51 -6.87
C ILE A 68 -9.47 9.27 -6.45
N PRO A 69 -9.30 8.77 -5.21
CA PRO A 69 -10.07 7.67 -4.69
C PRO A 69 -11.51 8.08 -4.38
N SER A 70 -12.43 7.10 -4.44
CA SER A 70 -13.87 7.37 -4.33
C SER A 70 -14.30 8.04 -3.04
N TYR A 71 -13.60 7.83 -1.93
CA TYR A 71 -13.94 8.46 -0.65
C TYR A 71 -13.65 9.96 -0.64
N GLU A 72 -12.63 10.42 -1.38
CA GLU A 72 -12.26 11.85 -1.46
C GLU A 72 -13.17 12.60 -2.42
N LEU A 73 -13.78 11.91 -3.41
CA LEU A 73 -14.71 12.54 -4.35
C LEU A 73 -15.90 13.22 -3.68
N ALA A 74 -16.38 12.71 -2.54
CA ALA A 74 -17.48 13.31 -1.80
C ALA A 74 -17.09 14.60 -1.07
N GLU A 75 -15.81 14.76 -0.74
CA GLU A 75 -15.26 15.92 -0.03
C GLU A 75 -14.98 17.09 -0.98
N LEU A 76 -14.72 16.81 -2.27
CA LEU A 76 -14.45 17.81 -3.30
C LEU A 76 -15.74 18.51 -3.75
N LYS A 77 -16.12 19.62 -3.10
CA LYS A 77 -17.35 20.37 -3.40
C LYS A 77 -17.10 21.62 -4.22
N SER A 78 -15.91 22.20 -4.11
CA SER A 78 -15.51 23.42 -4.83
C SER A 78 -14.23 23.23 -5.63
N VAL A 79 -13.98 24.13 -6.58
CA VAL A 79 -12.71 24.20 -7.31
C VAL A 79 -11.53 24.38 -6.34
N GLY A 80 -11.74 25.15 -5.26
CA GLY A 80 -10.76 25.33 -4.20
C GLY A 80 -10.38 24.02 -3.51
N ASP A 81 -11.35 23.13 -3.25
CA ASP A 81 -11.07 21.82 -2.65
C ASP A 81 -10.23 20.94 -3.57
N VAL A 82 -10.44 21.04 -4.88
CA VAL A 82 -9.61 20.33 -5.87
C VAL A 82 -8.19 20.89 -5.90
N VAL A 83 -8.03 22.20 -5.78
CA VAL A 83 -6.71 22.83 -5.69
C VAL A 83 -5.99 22.41 -4.41
N THR A 84 -6.64 22.44 -3.25
CA THR A 84 -6.01 22.01 -1.99
C THR A 84 -5.62 20.54 -2.04
N TYR A 85 -6.46 19.70 -2.64
CA TYR A 85 -6.20 18.28 -2.86
C TYR A 85 -4.91 18.03 -3.65
N TYR A 86 -4.80 18.62 -4.84
CA TYR A 86 -3.64 18.46 -5.70
C TYR A 86 -2.43 19.28 -5.26
N SER A 87 -2.57 20.18 -4.28
CA SER A 87 -1.43 20.87 -3.67
C SER A 87 -0.76 20.06 -2.55
N LEU A 88 -1.43 19.02 -2.04
CA LEU A 88 -0.91 18.17 -0.97
C LEU A 88 0.05 17.11 -1.54
N PRO A 89 1.33 17.08 -1.12
CA PRO A 89 2.26 16.04 -1.53
C PRO A 89 1.86 14.70 -0.92
N ARG A 90 1.87 13.64 -1.75
CA ARG A 90 1.55 12.27 -1.31
C ARG A 90 2.72 11.37 -1.62
N GLN A 91 3.47 11.01 -0.59
CA GLN A 91 4.58 10.07 -0.71
C GLN A 91 4.19 8.76 -0.01
N PRO A 92 4.02 7.65 -0.75
CA PRO A 92 3.73 6.33 -0.17
C PRO A 92 4.99 5.69 0.45
N VAL A 93 5.73 6.45 1.23
CA VAL A 93 6.92 6.00 1.96
C VAL A 93 6.44 5.31 3.24
N SER A 94 6.85 4.05 3.45
CA SER A 94 6.57 3.35 4.70
C SER A 94 7.19 4.12 5.87
N GLU A 95 6.59 4.07 7.05
CA GLU A 95 7.21 4.64 8.25
C GLU A 95 8.60 4.00 8.51
N GLU A 96 8.78 2.73 8.13
CA GLU A 96 10.08 2.04 8.17
C GLU A 96 11.11 2.69 7.24
N ASP A 97 10.69 3.06 6.02
CA ASP A 97 11.56 3.72 5.03
C ASP A 97 11.90 5.16 5.47
N LYS A 98 10.96 5.87 6.11
CA LYS A 98 11.24 7.18 6.71
C LYS A 98 12.28 7.06 7.82
N LEU A 99 12.10 6.08 8.70
CA LEU A 99 12.99 5.88 9.85
C LEU A 99 14.39 5.40 9.42
N LYS A 100 14.47 4.58 8.39
CA LYS A 100 15.74 4.17 7.75
C LYS A 100 16.57 5.36 7.27
N ASN A 101 15.92 6.37 6.71
CA ASN A 101 16.57 7.55 6.14
C ASN A 101 16.72 8.70 7.17
N SER A 102 16.32 8.49 8.42
CA SER A 102 16.41 9.49 9.49
C SER A 102 17.71 9.35 10.29
N ASP A 103 18.13 10.45 10.93
CA ASP A 103 19.27 10.46 11.84
C ASP A 103 18.93 9.72 13.15
N LEU A 104 19.30 8.45 13.19
CA LEU A 104 19.08 7.58 14.34
C LEU A 104 20.08 7.86 15.46
N PRO A 105 19.65 7.90 16.73
CA PRO A 105 20.57 8.03 17.85
C PRO A 105 21.47 6.79 17.92
N LYS A 106 22.72 6.96 18.38
CA LYS A 106 23.78 5.92 18.34
C LYS A 106 23.42 4.60 19.04
N ASN A 107 22.46 4.64 19.97
CA ASN A 107 21.98 3.49 20.74
C ASN A 107 20.74 2.81 20.12
N LEU A 108 20.23 3.28 18.99
CA LEU A 108 19.07 2.72 18.31
C LEU A 108 19.49 2.05 17.00
N HIS A 109 19.30 0.74 16.93
CA HIS A 109 19.55 -0.05 15.72
C HIS A 109 18.22 -0.61 15.21
N LEU A 110 17.95 -0.42 13.91
CA LEU A 110 16.76 -0.94 13.26
C LEU A 110 17.09 -2.19 12.46
N GLN A 111 16.23 -3.19 12.59
CA GLN A 111 16.29 -4.38 11.77
C GLN A 111 15.21 -4.28 10.69
N LEU A 112 15.63 -3.88 9.48
CA LEU A 112 14.72 -3.67 8.34
C LEU A 112 14.32 -4.99 7.67
N GLU A 113 15.25 -5.94 7.65
CA GLU A 113 15.01 -7.27 7.08
C GLU A 113 14.17 -8.10 8.06
N PRO A 114 13.03 -8.65 7.62
CA PRO A 114 12.22 -9.52 8.45
C PRO A 114 12.98 -10.83 8.70
N VAL A 115 13.48 -11.00 9.93
CA VAL A 115 14.11 -12.26 10.34
C VAL A 115 13.01 -13.27 10.68
N ARG A 116 13.00 -14.38 9.96
CA ARG A 116 12.09 -15.51 10.22
C ARG A 116 12.71 -16.46 11.23
N PHE A 117 11.89 -17.19 11.97
CA PHE A 117 12.33 -18.29 12.82
C PHE A 117 12.53 -19.56 11.97
N THR A 118 13.61 -19.60 11.20
CA THR A 118 14.07 -20.81 10.48
C THR A 118 15.18 -21.51 11.27
N GLU A 119 15.57 -22.71 10.85
CA GLU A 119 16.60 -23.49 11.52
C GLU A 119 17.94 -22.77 11.60
N ASP A 120 18.31 -22.05 10.54
CA ASP A 120 19.56 -21.29 10.43
C ASP A 120 19.62 -20.14 11.44
N THR A 121 18.46 -19.53 11.74
CA THR A 121 18.33 -18.44 12.72
C THR A 121 18.12 -18.91 14.16
N LYS A 122 18.00 -20.22 14.44
CA LYS A 122 17.80 -20.76 15.81
C LYS A 122 18.92 -20.33 16.77
N SER A 123 20.15 -20.16 16.26
CA SER A 123 21.30 -19.70 17.04
C SER A 123 21.10 -18.29 17.60
N PHE A 124 20.52 -17.38 16.81
CA PHE A 124 20.23 -16.00 17.24
C PHE A 124 19.21 -15.95 18.38
N PHE A 125 18.25 -16.88 18.38
CA PHE A 125 17.17 -16.93 19.36
C PHE A 125 17.41 -17.92 20.52
N LYS A 126 18.64 -18.43 20.69
CA LYS A 126 19.02 -19.37 21.77
C LYS A 126 18.04 -20.56 21.87
N ASP A 127 17.70 -21.15 20.72
CA ASP A 127 16.76 -22.28 20.59
C ASP A 127 15.32 -21.99 21.05
N LYS A 128 14.96 -20.72 21.27
CA LYS A 128 13.58 -20.31 21.55
C LYS A 128 12.87 -19.98 20.25
N THR A 129 11.70 -20.59 20.04
CA THR A 129 10.81 -20.28 18.92
C THR A 129 9.66 -19.38 19.39
N ALA A 130 9.24 -18.43 18.55
CA ALA A 130 8.02 -17.65 18.78
C ALA A 130 6.73 -18.48 18.63
N PHE A 131 6.81 -19.69 18.05
CA PHE A 131 5.68 -20.58 17.80
C PHE A 131 5.84 -21.91 18.56
N PRO A 132 5.83 -21.90 19.91
CA PRO A 132 5.90 -23.14 20.67
C PRO A 132 4.71 -24.04 20.36
N GLN A 133 4.96 -25.34 20.20
CA GLN A 133 3.95 -26.39 19.96
C GLN A 133 3.10 -26.23 18.69
N ARG A 134 3.43 -25.29 17.79
CA ARG A 134 2.72 -25.09 16.52
C ARG A 134 3.65 -25.35 15.33
N ASP A 135 3.09 -25.99 14.31
CA ASP A 135 3.74 -26.15 13.02
C ASP A 135 3.51 -24.89 12.17
N THR A 136 4.52 -24.49 11.40
CA THR A 136 4.40 -23.41 10.41
C THR A 136 4.17 -24.04 9.04
N ILE A 137 2.92 -24.06 8.59
CA ILE A 137 2.53 -24.68 7.32
C ILE A 137 2.30 -23.58 6.27
N VAL A 138 3.01 -23.67 5.14
CA VAL A 138 2.76 -22.80 3.99
C VAL A 138 1.63 -23.40 3.17
N THR A 139 0.42 -22.87 3.34
CA THR A 139 -0.82 -23.41 2.73
C THR A 139 -0.99 -23.04 1.26
N SER A 140 -0.39 -21.93 0.82
CA SER A 140 -0.59 -21.36 -0.51
C SER A 140 0.29 -22.05 -1.57
N LEU A 141 -0.31 -22.50 -2.67
CA LEU A 141 0.38 -23.20 -3.75
C LEU A 141 1.51 -22.35 -4.36
N LYS A 142 1.27 -21.06 -4.57
CA LYS A 142 2.26 -20.10 -5.09
C LYS A 142 3.52 -20.01 -4.22
N TYR A 143 3.35 -20.01 -2.90
CA TYR A 143 4.44 -19.73 -1.97
C TYR A 143 5.08 -20.99 -1.37
N ARG A 144 4.50 -22.17 -1.61
CA ARG A 144 5.01 -23.46 -1.12
C ARG A 144 6.45 -23.76 -1.57
N ASN A 145 6.83 -23.31 -2.76
CA ASN A 145 8.19 -23.51 -3.31
C ASN A 145 9.17 -22.42 -2.85
N ILE A 146 8.66 -21.25 -2.45
CA ILE A 146 9.46 -20.08 -2.05
C ILE A 146 9.79 -20.17 -0.56
N TYR A 147 8.82 -20.61 0.25
CA TYR A 147 8.96 -20.68 1.70
C TYR A 147 8.86 -22.12 2.20
N LYS A 148 9.87 -22.54 2.97
CA LYS A 148 9.85 -23.83 3.66
C LYS A 148 8.96 -23.73 4.90
N GLY A 149 8.05 -24.69 5.06
CA GLY A 149 7.34 -24.88 6.31
C GLY A 149 8.28 -25.41 7.39
N TYR A 150 7.90 -25.24 8.66
CA TYR A 150 8.61 -25.78 9.81
C TYR A 150 7.70 -26.72 10.58
N GLN A 151 8.15 -27.95 10.81
CA GLN A 151 7.48 -28.90 11.68
C GLN A 151 8.15 -28.86 13.05
N ASN A 152 7.35 -28.62 14.08
CA ASN A 152 7.88 -28.62 15.44
C ASN A 152 8.14 -30.08 15.86
N PRO A 153 9.34 -30.43 16.36
CA PRO A 153 9.56 -31.75 16.94
C PRO A 153 8.55 -31.98 18.06
N LYS A 154 7.61 -32.91 17.81
CA LYS A 154 6.61 -33.29 18.79
C LYS A 154 7.32 -33.82 20.02
N ILE A 155 7.14 -33.15 21.16
CA ILE A 155 7.52 -33.67 22.47
C ILE A 155 6.53 -34.80 22.78
N TYR A 156 6.75 -35.98 22.20
CA TYR A 156 6.05 -37.18 22.65
C TYR A 156 6.57 -37.49 24.05
N THR A 157 5.83 -37.09 25.08
CA THR A 157 5.96 -37.77 26.36
C THR A 157 5.53 -39.21 26.11
N LYS A 158 6.50 -40.15 26.05
CA LYS A 158 6.21 -41.57 26.15
C LYS A 158 5.50 -41.80 27.48
N LYS A 159 4.16 -41.75 27.51
CA LYS A 159 3.41 -42.35 28.61
C LYS A 159 3.73 -43.83 28.57
N LYS A 160 4.52 -44.31 29.56
CA LYS A 160 4.76 -45.74 29.77
C LYS A 160 3.40 -46.42 29.78
N GLY A 161 3.20 -47.35 28.84
CA GLY A 161 1.95 -48.08 28.71
C GLY A 161 1.64 -48.86 29.97
N TYR A 162 0.40 -48.73 30.45
CA TYR A 162 -0.18 -49.73 31.33
C TYR A 162 -0.64 -50.90 30.46
N SER A 163 -0.02 -52.05 30.66
CA SER A 163 -0.46 -53.34 30.14
C SER A 163 -1.64 -53.80 30.98
N TYR A 164 -2.81 -53.98 30.38
CA TYR A 164 -3.90 -54.71 31.00
C TYR A 164 -3.73 -56.19 30.67
N PHE A 165 -3.41 -56.98 31.69
CA PHE A 165 -3.71 -58.41 31.77
C PHE A 165 -4.76 -58.59 32.86
#